data_AF-A0A5C4M6T5-F1
#
_entry.id   AF-A0A5C4M6T5-F1
#
_cell.length_a   1.000
_cell.length_b   1.000
_cell.length_c   1.000
_cell.angle_alpha   90.00
_cell.angle_beta   90.00
_cell.angle_gamma   90.00
#
_symmetry.space_group_name_H-M   'P 1'
#
loop_
_entity.id
_entity.type
_entity.pdbx_description
1 polymer ?
#
loop_
_entity_poly.entity_id
_entity_poly.type
_entity_poly.pdbx_seq_one_letter_code
_entity_poly.pdbx_strand_id
1 'polypeptide(L)'
;MTDPREFSEERTDSTSHPQRPPRRPAAPQGYDPNLPPLQPPQSQYPPLPQPSRPRAEVPGAPVVRPPRRIPHSGWRKALYLGSGKVINPGESPTERQQRELVARVNQPLRGCFKIAMMSLKGGVGKTTITTTLGSTFASLRGDRVIAVDANPDRGTLSQKIPIETTATVRHLLRDADKVTRYSDVRAYTSQGASRLEILASEQDPAVSEAFSETDYLRTVSLLEHYYNIVLTDCGTGLMHSAMKGVLDSADALVVVSTGSVDGATSASATIDWLDAHGYGDLVKRSIVAINSVRPKAGSVDLDRLGAHFGARARAVCRIPFDPHLEEGAEIELDRLQPATRLALLELAAAMADAFPAKGL
;
A
#
# COMPACT_ATOMS: atom_id res chain seq x y z
N MET A 1 19.21 -68.45 13.72
CA MET A 1 19.43 -68.93 15.09
C MET A 1 20.56 -68.12 15.70
N THR A 2 20.23 -66.95 16.27
CA THR A 2 20.92 -66.26 17.38
C THR A 2 20.20 -64.93 17.68
N ASP A 3 19.40 -64.98 18.75
CA ASP A 3 19.20 -64.03 19.85
C ASP A 3 19.23 -62.48 19.64
N PRO A 4 18.11 -61.76 19.89
CA PRO A 4 18.04 -60.31 19.97
C PRO A 4 18.33 -59.75 21.38
N ARG A 5 19.18 -58.72 21.45
CA ARG A 5 19.55 -58.04 22.71
C ARG A 5 18.46 -57.07 23.18
N GLU A 6 18.13 -57.23 24.46
CA GLU A 6 17.32 -56.36 25.30
C GLU A 6 17.83 -54.91 25.32
N PHE A 7 16.90 -53.95 25.21
CA PHE A 7 17.09 -52.56 25.61
C PHE A 7 16.21 -52.29 26.83
N SER A 8 16.85 -52.10 27.97
CA SER A 8 16.25 -51.80 29.26
C SER A 8 15.69 -50.37 29.30
N GLU A 9 14.46 -50.25 29.79
CA GLU A 9 13.77 -49.00 30.09
C GLU A 9 14.43 -48.27 31.27
N GLU A 10 14.92 -47.06 31.03
CA GLU A 10 15.39 -46.15 32.08
C GLU A 10 14.24 -45.24 32.53
N ARG A 11 13.67 -45.59 33.69
CA ARG A 11 12.80 -44.72 34.50
C ARG A 11 13.57 -43.45 34.88
N THR A 12 13.06 -42.30 34.51
CA THR A 12 13.49 -41.02 35.10
C THR A 12 12.45 -40.51 36.09
N ASP A 13 12.93 -40.38 37.33
CA ASP A 13 12.19 -40.01 38.52
C ASP A 13 11.64 -38.58 38.47
N SER A 14 10.40 -38.47 38.91
CA SER A 14 9.68 -37.22 39.11
C SER A 14 10.19 -36.52 40.37
N THR A 15 10.95 -35.44 40.24
CA THR A 15 11.31 -34.56 41.37
C THR A 15 10.48 -33.28 41.33
N SER A 16 9.57 -33.17 42.28
CA SER A 16 8.69 -32.04 42.54
C SER A 16 9.44 -30.94 43.32
N HIS A 17 9.50 -29.74 42.74
CA HIS A 17 9.99 -28.55 43.44
C HIS A 17 8.90 -27.95 44.34
N PRO A 18 9.15 -27.66 45.63
CA PRO A 18 8.17 -26.99 46.48
C PRO A 18 8.12 -25.48 46.20
N GLN A 19 6.93 -25.00 45.81
CA GLN A 19 6.61 -23.58 45.61
C GLN A 19 6.61 -22.81 46.95
N ARG A 20 7.34 -21.69 46.98
CA ARG A 20 7.33 -20.69 48.08
C ARG A 20 6.07 -19.82 47.99
N PRO A 21 5.38 -19.51 49.12
CA PRO A 21 4.23 -18.62 49.11
C PRO A 21 4.65 -17.14 48.95
N PRO A 22 3.81 -16.29 48.31
CA PRO A 22 4.11 -14.87 48.14
C PRO A 22 3.96 -14.09 49.46
N ARG A 23 4.97 -13.28 49.80
CA ARG A 23 4.99 -12.36 50.94
C ARG A 23 4.02 -11.18 50.71
N ARG A 24 3.12 -10.92 51.66
CA ARG A 24 2.32 -9.68 51.75
C ARG A 24 3.20 -8.48 52.11
N PRO A 25 2.99 -7.28 51.52
CA PRO A 25 3.62 -6.06 52.00
C PRO A 25 3.02 -5.63 53.35
N ALA A 26 3.87 -5.21 54.27
CA ALA A 26 3.51 -4.68 55.59
C ALA A 26 2.95 -3.25 55.49
N ALA A 27 1.96 -2.93 56.32
CA ALA A 27 1.43 -1.58 56.49
C ALA A 27 2.41 -0.69 57.28
N PRO A 28 2.60 0.60 56.95
CA PRO A 28 3.37 1.50 57.79
C PRO A 28 2.57 1.91 59.03
N GLN A 29 3.07 1.58 60.22
CA GLN A 29 2.70 2.21 61.47
C GLN A 29 3.64 3.39 61.73
N GLY A 30 3.08 4.58 61.95
CA GLY A 30 3.82 5.79 62.33
C GLY A 30 2.94 7.03 62.25
N TYR A 31 2.09 7.25 63.25
CA TYR A 31 1.38 8.53 63.45
C TYR A 31 2.02 9.23 64.65
N ASP A 32 2.76 10.31 64.39
CA ASP A 32 3.35 11.18 65.41
C ASP A 32 2.29 12.22 65.83
N PRO A 33 1.87 12.29 67.11
CA PRO A 33 0.74 13.13 67.52
C PRO A 33 1.02 14.64 67.58
N ASN A 34 2.22 15.12 67.24
CA ASN A 34 2.64 16.51 67.50
C ASN A 34 2.99 17.37 66.26
N LEU A 35 2.49 17.02 65.07
CA LEU A 35 2.58 17.88 63.90
C LEU A 35 1.32 18.76 63.76
N PRO A 36 1.45 20.09 63.57
CA PRO A 36 0.30 20.95 63.24
C PRO A 36 -0.30 20.53 61.89
N PRO A 37 -1.63 20.58 61.72
CA PRO A 37 -2.27 20.11 60.51
C PRO A 37 -1.77 20.92 59.29
N LEU A 38 -1.06 20.23 58.40
CA LEU A 38 -0.75 20.73 57.06
C LEU A 38 -2.08 20.94 56.32
N GLN A 39 -2.45 22.20 56.11
CA GLN A 39 -3.54 22.53 55.21
C GLN A 39 -3.16 22.04 53.80
N PRO A 40 -4.00 21.22 53.14
CA PRO A 40 -3.74 20.86 51.77
C PRO A 40 -3.73 22.14 50.91
N PRO A 41 -2.84 22.24 49.91
CA PRO A 41 -2.90 23.34 48.97
C PRO A 41 -4.30 23.34 48.34
N GLN A 42 -4.94 24.51 48.27
CA GLN A 42 -6.19 24.68 47.54
C GLN A 42 -5.92 24.45 46.05
N SER A 43 -5.95 23.20 45.64
CA SER A 43 -6.02 22.80 44.25
C SER A 43 -7.35 23.30 43.70
N GLN A 44 -7.32 24.37 42.90
CA GLN A 44 -8.40 24.68 41.97
C GLN A 44 -8.46 23.56 40.93
N TYR A 45 -9.12 22.46 41.26
CA TYR A 45 -9.51 21.48 40.26
C TYR A 45 -10.61 22.13 39.39
N PRO A 46 -10.46 22.15 38.06
CA PRO A 46 -11.59 22.42 37.19
C PRO A 46 -12.68 21.38 37.49
N PRO A 47 -13.97 21.75 37.49
CA PRO A 47 -15.04 20.79 37.72
C PRO A 47 -14.96 19.68 36.67
N LEU A 48 -15.06 18.42 37.14
CA LEU A 48 -15.18 17.24 36.28
C LEU A 48 -16.30 17.49 35.25
N PRO A 49 -16.09 17.18 33.95
CA PRO A 49 -17.14 17.32 32.95
C PRO A 49 -18.30 16.41 33.32
N GLN A 50 -19.42 17.01 33.72
CA GLN A 50 -20.68 16.31 33.87
C GLN A 50 -21.03 15.66 32.52
N PRO A 51 -21.62 14.45 32.48
CA PRO A 51 -22.15 13.89 31.24
C PRO A 51 -23.16 14.89 30.70
N SER A 52 -22.77 15.58 29.64
CA SER A 52 -23.59 16.54 28.94
C SER A 52 -24.87 15.83 28.52
N ARG A 53 -25.99 16.23 29.13
CA ARG A 53 -27.33 15.92 28.64
C ARG A 53 -27.33 16.12 27.12
N PRO A 54 -27.97 15.24 26.32
CA PRO A 54 -28.05 15.45 24.89
C PRO A 54 -28.58 16.86 24.67
N ARG A 55 -27.72 17.69 24.07
CA ARG A 55 -28.01 19.08 23.74
C ARG A 55 -29.33 19.04 22.99
N ALA A 56 -30.37 19.66 23.55
CA ALA A 56 -31.63 19.85 22.86
C ALA A 56 -31.30 20.37 21.45
N GLU A 57 -31.67 19.60 20.43
CA GLU A 57 -31.52 19.99 19.04
C GLU A 57 -32.12 21.38 18.91
N VAL A 58 -31.30 22.34 18.48
CA VAL A 58 -31.78 23.68 18.15
C VAL A 58 -32.69 23.51 16.93
N PRO A 59 -34.02 23.67 17.06
CA PRO A 59 -34.91 23.56 15.92
C PRO A 59 -34.66 24.80 15.06
N GLY A 60 -34.08 24.62 13.86
CA GLY A 60 -33.98 25.69 12.88
C GLY A 60 -32.59 26.25 12.61
N ALA A 61 -31.50 25.50 12.84
CA ALA A 61 -30.27 25.79 12.10
C ALA A 61 -30.58 25.70 10.60
N PRO A 62 -30.38 26.75 9.79
CA PRO A 62 -30.57 26.64 8.36
C PRO A 62 -29.66 25.53 7.86
N VAL A 63 -30.24 24.50 7.26
CA VAL A 63 -29.54 23.49 6.48
C VAL A 63 -28.99 24.23 5.26
N VAL A 64 -27.88 24.96 5.45
CA VAL A 64 -27.21 25.69 4.39
C VAL A 64 -26.79 24.65 3.38
N ARG A 65 -27.52 24.59 2.26
CA ARG A 65 -27.13 23.75 1.13
C ARG A 65 -25.72 24.20 0.74
N PRO A 66 -24.72 23.30 0.74
CA PRO A 66 -23.38 23.68 0.35
C PRO A 66 -23.45 24.32 -1.05
N PRO A 67 -22.74 25.43 -1.29
CA PRO A 67 -22.78 26.09 -2.59
C PRO A 67 -22.40 25.09 -3.68
N ARG A 68 -23.17 25.08 -4.77
CA ARG A 68 -22.89 24.22 -5.92
C ARG A 68 -21.47 24.50 -6.41
N ARG A 69 -20.62 23.47 -6.50
CA ARG A 69 -19.24 23.60 -6.95
C ARG A 69 -19.17 23.95 -8.44
N ILE A 70 -18.11 24.64 -8.84
CA ILE A 70 -17.95 25.23 -10.17
C ILE A 70 -17.59 24.12 -11.18
N PRO A 71 -18.19 24.09 -12.38
CA PRO A 71 -17.79 23.16 -13.43
C PRO A 71 -16.39 23.47 -13.99
N HIS A 72 -15.59 22.43 -14.21
CA HIS A 72 -14.19 22.53 -14.66
C HIS A 72 -14.01 22.18 -16.15
N SER A 73 -15.04 21.62 -16.79
CA SER A 73 -15.00 21.13 -18.17
C SER A 73 -16.34 21.25 -18.92
N GLY A 74 -16.27 21.07 -20.25
CA GLY A 74 -17.44 20.97 -21.13
C GLY A 74 -18.30 22.24 -21.26
N TRP A 75 -19.51 22.06 -21.80
CA TRP A 75 -20.47 23.16 -22.01
C TRP A 75 -20.91 23.83 -20.70
N ARG A 76 -20.87 23.10 -19.58
CA ARG A 76 -21.21 23.64 -18.26
C ARG A 76 -20.20 24.70 -17.80
N LYS A 77 -18.90 24.47 -18.03
CA LYS A 77 -17.86 25.49 -17.83
C LYS A 77 -18.03 26.66 -18.79
N ALA A 78 -18.31 26.39 -20.06
CA ALA A 78 -18.55 27.45 -21.04
C ALA A 78 -19.76 28.33 -20.65
N LEU A 79 -20.85 27.73 -20.17
CA LEU A 79 -22.03 28.45 -19.67
C LEU A 79 -21.71 29.26 -18.41
N TYR A 80 -20.96 28.67 -17.47
CA TYR A 80 -20.55 29.38 -16.25
C TYR A 80 -19.67 30.60 -16.58
N LEU A 81 -18.68 30.45 -17.47
CA LEU A 81 -17.82 31.56 -17.88
C LEU A 81 -18.56 32.57 -18.76
N GLY A 82 -19.35 32.11 -19.73
CA GLY A 82 -20.11 32.94 -20.67
C GLY A 82 -21.25 33.72 -20.02
N SER A 83 -21.82 33.22 -18.92
CA SER A 83 -22.81 33.96 -18.11
C SER A 83 -22.17 34.94 -17.12
N GLY A 84 -20.86 35.19 -17.20
CA GLY A 84 -20.16 36.06 -16.24
C GLY A 84 -20.13 35.50 -14.81
N LYS A 85 -20.10 34.16 -14.66
CA LYS A 85 -20.17 33.41 -13.39
C LYS A 85 -21.52 33.51 -12.67
N VAL A 86 -22.57 33.99 -13.34
CA VAL A 86 -23.93 34.11 -12.77
C VAL A 86 -24.66 32.77 -12.75
N ILE A 87 -24.53 31.97 -13.82
CA ILE A 87 -25.21 30.68 -13.94
C ILE A 87 -24.22 29.56 -13.62
N ASN A 88 -24.35 28.96 -12.44
CA ASN A 88 -23.57 27.78 -12.06
C ASN A 88 -24.44 26.50 -12.18
N PRO A 89 -24.35 25.76 -13.30
CA PRO A 89 -25.08 24.50 -13.47
C PRO A 89 -24.56 23.38 -12.54
N GLY A 90 -23.44 23.61 -11.84
CA GLY A 90 -22.74 22.62 -11.05
C GLY A 90 -21.88 21.69 -11.90
N GLU A 91 -21.08 20.87 -11.23
CA GLU A 91 -20.29 19.82 -11.85
C GLU A 91 -21.16 18.74 -12.53
N SER A 92 -20.66 18.23 -13.64
CA SER A 92 -21.19 17.04 -14.31
C SER A 92 -21.05 15.78 -13.44
N PRO A 93 -21.84 14.72 -13.69
CA PRO A 93 -21.70 13.45 -12.97
C PRO A 93 -20.28 12.87 -13.06
N THR A 94 -19.64 12.98 -14.22
CA THR A 94 -18.25 12.53 -14.44
C THR A 94 -17.25 13.32 -13.59
N GLU A 95 -17.38 14.65 -13.52
CA GLU A 95 -16.52 15.48 -12.66
C GLU A 95 -16.71 15.14 -11.18
N ARG A 96 -17.94 14.84 -10.75
CA ARG A 96 -18.22 14.41 -9.37
C ARG A 96 -17.57 13.06 -9.07
N GLN A 97 -17.72 12.08 -9.96
CA GLN A 97 -17.10 10.76 -9.83
C GLN A 97 -15.57 10.89 -9.73
N GLN A 98 -14.95 11.64 -10.64
CA GLN A 98 -13.51 11.85 -10.62
C GLN A 98 -13.06 12.51 -9.31
N ARG A 99 -13.78 13.52 -8.83
CA ARG A 99 -13.48 14.17 -7.55
C ARG A 99 -13.65 13.23 -6.36
N GLU A 100 -14.66 12.37 -6.36
CA GLU A 100 -14.88 11.36 -5.31
C GLU A 100 -13.75 10.33 -5.28
N LEU A 101 -13.28 9.89 -6.45
CA LEU A 101 -12.10 9.04 -6.56
C LEU A 101 -10.84 9.74 -6.04
N VAL A 102 -10.62 11.00 -6.42
CA VAL A 102 -9.48 11.79 -5.90
C VAL A 102 -9.56 11.97 -4.39
N ALA A 103 -10.76 12.14 -3.83
CA ALA A 103 -10.96 12.24 -2.38
C ALA A 103 -10.61 10.92 -1.66
N ARG A 104 -10.99 9.77 -2.23
CA ARG A 104 -10.59 8.43 -1.73
C ARG A 104 -9.08 8.24 -1.83
N VAL A 105 -8.47 8.60 -2.97
CA VAL A 105 -7.02 8.55 -3.14
C VAL A 105 -6.30 9.42 -2.14
N ASN A 106 -6.87 10.55 -1.69
CA ASN A 106 -6.27 11.49 -0.74
C ASN A 106 -6.64 11.24 0.74
N GLN A 107 -7.26 10.10 1.05
CA GLN A 107 -7.58 9.80 2.43
C GLN A 107 -6.31 9.73 3.31
N PRO A 108 -6.38 10.15 4.59
CA PRO A 108 -5.21 10.18 5.45
C PRO A 108 -4.55 8.81 5.57
N LEU A 109 -3.24 8.75 5.36
CA LEU A 109 -2.44 7.55 5.57
C LEU A 109 -1.48 7.81 6.74
N ARG A 110 -1.49 6.92 7.73
CA ARG A 110 -0.54 6.96 8.85
C ARG A 110 0.52 5.89 8.64
N GLY A 111 1.78 6.29 8.76
CA GLY A 111 2.92 5.40 8.54
C GLY A 111 3.19 5.16 7.06
N CYS A 112 3.70 3.95 6.76
CA CYS A 112 4.07 3.49 5.43
C CYS A 112 3.12 2.36 5.01
N PHE A 113 2.51 2.48 3.84
CA PHE A 113 1.68 1.45 3.22
C PHE A 113 2.46 0.73 2.11
N LYS A 114 2.60 -0.59 2.24
CA LYS A 114 3.44 -1.43 1.38
C LYS A 114 2.55 -2.21 0.40
N ILE A 115 2.71 -1.94 -0.89
CA ILE A 115 1.93 -2.55 -1.98
C ILE A 115 2.86 -3.46 -2.77
N ALA A 116 2.59 -4.76 -2.82
CA ALA A 116 3.37 -5.66 -3.68
C ALA A 116 2.63 -5.96 -4.99
N MET A 117 3.37 -5.90 -6.08
CA MET A 117 2.86 -6.04 -7.44
C MET A 117 3.21 -7.45 -7.94
N MET A 118 2.21 -8.26 -8.27
CA MET A 118 2.39 -9.68 -8.52
C MET A 118 1.91 -10.11 -9.89
N SER A 119 2.66 -11.00 -10.52
CA SER A 119 2.27 -11.67 -11.76
C SER A 119 3.08 -12.95 -11.94
N LEU A 120 2.44 -14.05 -12.32
CA LEU A 120 3.12 -15.32 -12.62
C LEU A 120 3.59 -15.43 -14.08
N LYS A 121 3.31 -14.42 -14.93
CA LYS A 121 3.72 -14.37 -16.34
C LYS A 121 4.44 -13.06 -16.66
N GLY A 122 5.53 -13.15 -17.42
CA GLY A 122 6.19 -11.99 -18.01
C GLY A 122 5.31 -11.29 -19.06
N GLY A 123 5.46 -9.98 -19.21
CA GLY A 123 4.77 -9.23 -20.27
C GLY A 123 3.30 -8.90 -20.00
N VAL A 124 2.77 -9.14 -18.79
CA VAL A 124 1.41 -8.71 -18.42
C VAL A 124 1.29 -7.20 -18.13
N GLY A 125 2.42 -6.50 -18.16
CA GLY A 125 2.51 -5.07 -17.86
C GLY A 125 2.60 -4.74 -16.38
N LYS A 126 3.03 -5.67 -15.53
CA LYS A 126 3.20 -5.45 -14.08
C LYS A 126 4.01 -4.19 -13.77
N THR A 127 5.22 -4.06 -14.29
CA THR A 127 6.09 -2.88 -14.12
C THR A 127 5.43 -1.58 -14.61
N THR A 128 4.67 -1.66 -15.70
CA THR A 128 3.86 -0.54 -16.22
C THR A 128 2.76 -0.14 -15.24
N ILE A 129 2.03 -1.11 -14.67
CA ILE A 129 1.01 -0.86 -13.65
C ILE A 129 1.66 -0.32 -12.36
N THR A 130 2.81 -0.86 -11.94
CA THR A 130 3.57 -0.36 -10.78
C THR A 130 3.90 1.12 -10.94
N THR A 131 4.45 1.49 -12.10
CA THR A 131 4.85 2.89 -12.36
C THR A 131 3.63 3.80 -12.49
N THR A 132 2.59 3.38 -13.21
CA THR A 132 1.39 4.22 -13.42
C THR A 132 0.58 4.38 -12.14
N LEU A 133 0.44 3.33 -11.32
CA LEU A 133 -0.20 3.40 -10.01
C LEU A 133 0.61 4.30 -9.05
N GLY A 134 1.92 4.08 -8.97
CA GLY A 134 2.81 4.91 -8.14
C GLY A 134 2.77 6.39 -8.56
N SER A 135 2.81 6.67 -9.86
CA SER A 135 2.70 8.03 -10.41
C SER A 135 1.34 8.65 -10.14
N THR A 136 0.27 7.87 -10.20
CA THR A 136 -1.09 8.34 -9.88
C THR A 136 -1.18 8.73 -8.40
N PHE A 137 -0.63 7.91 -7.49
CA PHE A 137 -0.53 8.29 -6.09
C PHE A 137 0.34 9.55 -5.87
N ALA A 138 1.54 9.60 -6.46
CA ALA A 138 2.49 10.69 -6.26
C ALA A 138 2.00 12.04 -6.81
N SER A 139 1.25 12.01 -7.91
CA SER A 139 0.70 13.24 -8.52
C SER A 139 -0.54 13.77 -7.78
N LEU A 140 -1.30 12.91 -7.12
CA LEU A 140 -2.54 13.28 -6.44
C LEU A 140 -2.35 13.53 -4.94
N ARG A 141 -1.39 12.84 -4.31
CA ARG A 141 -1.08 12.95 -2.89
C ARG A 141 0.10 13.91 -2.70
N GLY A 142 0.09 14.64 -1.58
CA GLY A 142 1.26 15.40 -1.11
C GLY A 142 2.36 14.51 -0.52
N ASP A 143 2.09 13.20 -0.42
CA ASP A 143 2.92 12.18 0.19
C ASP A 143 4.14 11.83 -0.66
N ARG A 144 5.11 11.15 -0.03
CA ARG A 144 6.25 10.55 -0.73
C ARG A 144 5.91 9.12 -1.12
N VAL A 145 6.04 8.83 -2.42
CA VAL A 145 5.74 7.53 -3.01
C VAL A 145 6.98 7.03 -3.72
N ILE A 146 7.37 5.80 -3.43
CA ILE A 146 8.52 5.13 -4.06
C ILE A 146 8.11 3.79 -4.64
N ALA A 147 8.67 3.44 -5.79
CA ALA A 147 8.64 2.09 -6.33
C ALA A 147 10.02 1.45 -6.26
N VAL A 148 10.09 0.21 -5.80
CA VAL A 148 11.32 -0.58 -5.64
C VAL A 148 11.26 -1.75 -6.61
N ASP A 149 12.32 -1.95 -7.37
CA ASP A 149 12.46 -3.12 -8.22
C ASP A 149 12.98 -4.30 -7.38
N ALA A 150 12.17 -5.36 -7.24
CA ALA A 150 12.52 -6.58 -6.53
C ALA A 150 12.68 -7.77 -7.48
N ASN A 151 12.99 -7.51 -8.77
CA ASN A 151 13.26 -8.54 -9.75
C ASN A 151 14.74 -8.95 -9.72
N PRO A 152 15.09 -10.23 -9.42
CA PRO A 152 16.48 -10.68 -9.37
C PRO A 152 17.11 -10.91 -10.75
N ASP A 153 16.31 -11.05 -11.82
CA ASP A 153 16.84 -11.42 -13.13
C ASP A 153 17.29 -10.19 -13.93
N ARG A 154 16.34 -9.28 -14.26
CA ARG A 154 16.59 -7.98 -14.90
C ARG A 154 15.44 -7.02 -14.59
N GLY A 155 15.70 -6.03 -13.75
CA GLY A 155 14.77 -4.94 -13.49
C GLY A 155 14.52 -4.06 -14.72
N THR A 156 13.28 -3.66 -14.96
CA THR A 156 12.94 -2.69 -16.03
C THR A 156 12.20 -1.47 -15.49
N LEU A 157 12.05 -1.38 -14.17
CA LEU A 157 11.31 -0.31 -13.52
C LEU A 157 12.00 1.05 -13.68
N SER A 158 13.32 1.09 -13.59
CA SER A 158 14.11 2.33 -13.76
C SER A 158 13.99 2.96 -15.15
N GLN A 159 13.59 2.18 -16.16
CA GLN A 159 13.42 2.66 -17.54
C GLN A 159 12.10 3.41 -17.76
N LYS A 160 11.24 3.49 -16.73
CA LYS A 160 9.90 4.10 -16.84
C LYS A 160 9.86 5.58 -16.45
N ILE A 161 10.97 6.13 -15.96
CA ILE A 161 11.14 7.56 -15.66
C ILE A 161 12.54 8.01 -16.10
N PRO A 162 12.79 9.33 -16.23
CA PRO A 162 14.13 9.86 -16.44
C PRO A 162 15.10 9.37 -15.36
N ILE A 163 16.28 8.91 -15.79
CA ILE A 163 17.34 8.41 -14.90
C ILE A 163 18.14 9.61 -14.38
N GLU A 164 18.06 9.87 -13.08
CA GLU A 164 18.83 10.92 -12.40
C GLU A 164 20.10 10.37 -11.72
N THR A 165 20.10 9.07 -11.39
CA THR A 165 21.19 8.38 -10.72
C THR A 165 21.29 6.93 -11.18
N THR A 166 22.52 6.40 -11.23
CA THR A 166 22.79 5.00 -11.51
C THR A 166 22.90 4.16 -10.23
N ALA A 167 22.70 4.77 -9.05
CA ALA A 167 22.74 4.02 -7.80
C ALA A 167 21.57 3.03 -7.72
N THR A 168 21.82 1.92 -7.05
CA THR A 168 20.90 0.78 -6.93
C THR A 168 20.57 0.54 -5.46
N VAL A 169 19.59 -0.33 -5.21
CA VAL A 169 19.27 -0.81 -3.86
C VAL A 169 20.49 -1.30 -3.08
N ARG A 170 21.48 -1.91 -3.74
CA ARG A 170 22.72 -2.37 -3.10
C ARG A 170 23.56 -1.21 -2.57
N HIS A 171 23.64 -0.12 -3.33
CA HIS A 171 24.34 1.09 -2.91
C HIS A 171 23.67 1.71 -1.67
N LEU A 172 22.33 1.78 -1.68
CA LEU A 172 21.55 2.24 -0.53
C LEU A 172 21.80 1.39 0.71
N LEU A 173 21.75 0.06 0.58
CA LEU A 173 21.97 -0.86 1.70
C LEU A 173 23.40 -0.80 2.25
N ARG A 174 24.41 -0.63 1.38
CA ARG A 174 25.81 -0.47 1.79
C ARG A 174 26.02 0.80 2.62
N ASP A 175 25.30 1.87 2.30
CA ASP A 175 25.40 3.17 2.95
C ASP A 175 24.28 3.42 3.96
N ALA A 176 23.51 2.39 4.35
CA ALA A 176 22.30 2.52 5.18
C ALA A 176 22.54 3.30 6.48
N ASP A 177 23.68 3.08 7.15
CA ASP A 177 24.04 3.77 8.40
C ASP A 177 24.32 5.28 8.22
N LYS A 178 24.56 5.73 6.99
CA LYS A 178 24.77 7.14 6.65
C LYS A 178 23.47 7.85 6.28
N VAL A 179 22.40 7.10 6.05
CA VAL A 179 21.11 7.64 5.61
C VAL A 179 20.31 8.07 6.84
N THR A 180 20.37 9.36 7.14
CA THR A 180 19.72 9.94 8.33
C THR A 180 18.57 10.87 8.00
N ARG A 181 18.49 11.33 6.75
CA ARG A 181 17.49 12.26 6.25
C ARG A 181 17.00 11.81 4.88
N TYR A 182 15.81 12.28 4.51
CA TYR A 182 15.23 12.00 3.19
C TYR A 182 16.13 12.45 2.03
N SER A 183 16.85 13.57 2.17
CA SER A 183 17.83 14.03 1.17
C SER A 183 18.94 13.02 0.89
N ASP A 184 19.29 12.20 1.88
CA ASP A 184 20.35 11.19 1.74
C ASP A 184 19.83 10.03 0.89
N VAL A 185 18.57 9.61 1.09
CA VAL A 185 17.92 8.58 0.25
C VAL A 185 17.82 9.02 -1.21
N ARG A 186 17.57 10.31 -1.46
CA ARG A 186 17.45 10.87 -2.81
C ARG A 186 18.70 10.72 -3.66
N ALA A 187 19.88 10.50 -3.07
CA ALA A 187 21.09 10.17 -3.83
C ALA A 187 20.99 8.82 -4.56
N TYR A 188 20.06 7.96 -4.13
CA TYR A 188 19.90 6.58 -4.62
C TYR A 188 18.64 6.36 -5.45
N THR A 189 17.80 7.39 -5.64
CA THR A 189 16.51 7.26 -6.32
C THR A 189 16.41 8.24 -7.49
N SER A 190 15.78 7.83 -8.59
CA SER A 190 15.39 8.72 -9.69
C SER A 190 13.94 9.17 -9.50
N GLN A 191 13.59 10.41 -9.86
CA GLN A 191 12.23 10.93 -9.74
C GLN A 191 11.64 11.35 -11.10
N GLY A 192 10.42 10.89 -11.39
CA GLY A 192 9.68 11.30 -12.57
C GLY A 192 8.89 12.61 -12.36
N ALA A 193 8.33 13.15 -13.44
CA ALA A 193 7.50 14.37 -13.39
C ALA A 193 6.28 14.27 -12.46
N SER A 194 5.77 13.06 -12.24
CA SER A 194 4.67 12.77 -11.29
C SER A 194 5.10 12.83 -9.82
N ARG A 195 6.39 13.05 -9.54
CA ARG A 195 7.05 12.91 -8.22
C ARG A 195 7.16 11.48 -7.70
N LEU A 196 6.80 10.47 -8.51
CA LEU A 196 7.13 9.08 -8.19
C LEU A 196 8.64 8.92 -8.19
N GLU A 197 9.15 8.33 -7.12
CA GLU A 197 10.55 7.92 -7.04
C GLU A 197 10.71 6.45 -7.36
N ILE A 198 11.82 6.09 -8.00
CA ILE A 198 12.19 4.70 -8.29
C ILE A 198 13.55 4.41 -7.70
N LEU A 199 13.62 3.33 -6.91
CA LEU A 199 14.86 2.69 -6.48
C LEU A 199 15.14 1.50 -7.41
N ALA A 200 16.18 1.60 -8.21
CA ALA A 200 16.56 0.57 -9.16
C ALA A 200 17.16 -0.66 -8.46
N SER A 201 16.92 -1.85 -9.02
CA SER A 201 17.62 -3.08 -8.65
C SER A 201 19.01 -3.13 -9.30
N GLU A 202 19.88 -3.98 -8.77
CA GLU A 202 21.15 -4.31 -9.42
C GLU A 202 20.88 -5.04 -10.73
N GLN A 203 21.55 -4.61 -11.81
CA GLN A 203 21.34 -5.16 -13.15
C GLN A 203 22.54 -5.98 -13.64
N ASP A 204 23.66 -5.95 -12.93
CA ASP A 204 24.85 -6.71 -13.30
C ASP A 204 24.70 -8.21 -12.98
N PRO A 205 24.59 -9.10 -14.00
CA PRO A 205 24.48 -10.54 -13.79
C PRO A 205 25.74 -11.17 -13.20
N ALA A 206 26.88 -10.47 -13.23
CA ALA A 206 28.13 -10.94 -12.63
C ALA A 206 28.14 -10.81 -11.11
N VAL A 207 27.22 -10.03 -10.53
CA VAL A 207 27.01 -9.96 -9.09
C VAL A 207 26.23 -11.20 -8.65
N SER A 208 26.97 -12.24 -8.28
CA SER A 208 26.48 -13.61 -8.03
C SER A 208 25.50 -13.78 -6.85
N GLU A 209 25.22 -12.73 -6.08
CA GLU A 209 24.27 -12.80 -4.96
C GLU A 209 22.89 -12.29 -5.44
N ALA A 210 21.89 -13.17 -5.48
CA ALA A 210 20.53 -12.76 -5.78
C ALA A 210 19.99 -11.84 -4.68
N PHE A 211 19.17 -10.85 -5.03
CA PHE A 211 18.49 -9.99 -4.06
C PHE A 211 17.70 -10.85 -3.07
N SER A 212 18.11 -10.82 -1.79
CA SER A 212 17.62 -11.76 -0.77
C SER A 212 16.39 -11.26 -0.01
N GLU A 213 15.74 -12.15 0.75
CA GLU A 213 14.69 -11.76 1.72
C GLU A 213 15.20 -10.69 2.69
N THR A 214 16.41 -10.90 3.23
CA THR A 214 17.06 -9.97 4.16
C THR A 214 17.32 -8.62 3.53
N ASP A 215 17.82 -8.57 2.29
CA ASP A 215 18.07 -7.31 1.59
C ASP A 215 16.77 -6.53 1.36
N TYR A 216 15.71 -7.23 0.96
CA TYR A 216 14.40 -6.62 0.77
C TYR A 216 13.86 -6.06 2.09
N LEU A 217 13.87 -6.84 3.18
CA LEU A 217 13.39 -6.40 4.48
C LEU A 217 14.19 -5.19 5.00
N ARG A 218 15.52 -5.20 4.88
CA ARG A 218 16.35 -4.03 5.25
C ARG A 218 16.03 -2.81 4.40
N THR A 219 15.79 -3.00 3.10
CA THR A 219 15.43 -1.91 2.18
C THR A 219 14.11 -1.28 2.60
N VAL A 220 13.06 -2.08 2.77
CA VAL A 220 11.74 -1.57 3.14
C VAL A 220 11.73 -0.96 4.53
N SER A 221 12.44 -1.55 5.49
CA SER A 221 12.61 -0.98 6.83
C SER A 221 13.33 0.37 6.81
N LEU A 222 14.26 0.61 5.88
CA LEU A 222 14.84 1.94 5.70
C LEU A 222 13.82 2.89 5.06
N LEU A 223 13.16 2.47 3.98
CA LEU A 223 12.26 3.32 3.20
C LEU A 223 11.00 3.74 3.98
N GLU A 224 10.47 2.90 4.86
CA GLU A 224 9.26 3.23 5.65
C GLU A 224 9.42 4.44 6.57
N HIS A 225 10.67 4.84 6.88
CA HIS A 225 10.95 6.05 7.65
C HIS A 225 10.79 7.33 6.82
N TYR A 226 10.88 7.23 5.50
CA TYR A 226 10.96 8.38 4.60
C TYR A 226 9.79 8.47 3.61
N TYR A 227 9.11 7.36 3.33
CA TYR A 227 8.03 7.26 2.35
C TYR A 227 6.71 6.83 3.00
N ASN A 228 5.61 7.35 2.48
CA ASN A 228 4.26 6.98 2.93
C ASN A 228 3.73 5.77 2.16
N ILE A 229 4.14 5.59 0.90
CA ILE A 229 3.72 4.47 0.06
C ILE A 229 4.96 3.87 -0.60
N VAL A 230 5.14 2.55 -0.43
CA VAL A 230 6.19 1.77 -1.08
C VAL A 230 5.52 0.76 -2.00
N LEU A 231 5.78 0.83 -3.30
CA LEU A 231 5.36 -0.16 -4.27
C LEU A 231 6.53 -1.10 -4.59
N THR A 232 6.33 -2.40 -4.46
CA THR A 232 7.35 -3.40 -4.79
C THR A 232 7.01 -4.05 -6.12
N ASP A 233 7.83 -3.83 -7.15
CA ASP A 233 7.71 -4.50 -8.44
C ASP A 233 8.36 -5.89 -8.35
N CYS A 234 7.57 -6.91 -8.00
CA CYS A 234 8.11 -8.26 -7.82
C CYS A 234 8.54 -8.88 -9.15
N GLY A 235 9.52 -9.79 -9.17
CA GLY A 235 9.81 -10.59 -10.36
C GLY A 235 8.63 -11.50 -10.78
N THR A 236 8.83 -12.29 -11.84
CA THR A 236 7.79 -13.20 -12.36
C THR A 236 7.68 -14.54 -11.61
N GLY A 237 8.61 -14.83 -10.69
CA GLY A 237 8.65 -16.06 -9.91
C GLY A 237 8.12 -15.89 -8.49
N LEU A 238 7.15 -16.73 -8.09
CA LEU A 238 6.65 -16.83 -6.71
C LEU A 238 7.64 -17.54 -5.76
N MET A 239 8.65 -18.22 -6.32
CA MET A 239 9.58 -19.07 -5.58
C MET A 239 10.95 -18.43 -5.32
N HIS A 240 11.12 -17.13 -5.63
CA HIS A 240 12.37 -16.43 -5.31
C HIS A 240 12.48 -16.13 -3.82
N SER A 241 13.70 -16.16 -3.29
CA SER A 241 13.99 -15.95 -1.87
C SER A 241 13.41 -14.64 -1.31
N ALA A 242 13.42 -13.56 -2.09
CA ALA A 242 12.83 -12.28 -1.68
C ALA A 242 11.30 -12.31 -1.52
N MET A 243 10.58 -13.21 -2.22
CA MET A 243 9.11 -13.16 -2.30
C MET A 243 8.46 -13.37 -0.93
N LYS A 244 9.02 -14.23 -0.08
CA LYS A 244 8.50 -14.45 1.27
C LYS A 244 8.53 -13.15 2.09
N GLY A 245 9.66 -12.43 2.09
CA GLY A 245 9.77 -11.14 2.77
C GLY A 245 8.85 -10.08 2.19
N VAL A 246 8.62 -10.10 0.87
CA VAL A 246 7.64 -9.22 0.21
C VAL A 246 6.23 -9.49 0.72
N LEU A 247 5.80 -10.75 0.72
CA LEU A 247 4.45 -11.13 1.13
C LEU A 247 4.21 -10.91 2.63
N ASP A 248 5.19 -11.26 3.47
CA ASP A 248 5.11 -11.10 4.93
C ASP A 248 5.03 -9.62 5.36
N SER A 249 5.56 -8.70 4.54
CA SER A 249 5.57 -7.26 4.84
C SER A 249 4.52 -6.45 4.07
N ALA A 250 3.84 -7.02 3.08
CA ALA A 250 2.87 -6.30 2.26
C ALA A 250 1.55 -6.06 2.99
N ASP A 251 1.04 -4.83 2.91
CA ASP A 251 -0.29 -4.48 3.41
C ASP A 251 -1.39 -4.83 2.41
N ALA A 252 -1.08 -4.79 1.12
CA ALA A 252 -1.98 -5.14 0.04
C ALA A 252 -1.22 -5.62 -1.20
N LEU A 253 -1.92 -6.36 -2.06
CA LEU A 253 -1.38 -6.82 -3.34
C LEU A 253 -2.13 -6.21 -4.52
N VAL A 254 -1.42 -6.04 -5.63
CA VAL A 254 -2.03 -5.92 -6.95
C VAL A 254 -1.60 -7.12 -7.79
N VAL A 255 -2.54 -8.01 -8.11
CA VAL A 255 -2.31 -9.13 -9.02
C VAL A 255 -2.59 -8.64 -10.44
N VAL A 256 -1.56 -8.54 -11.26
CA VAL A 256 -1.63 -8.05 -12.63
C VAL A 256 -1.85 -9.22 -13.59
N SER A 257 -2.89 -9.09 -14.42
CA SER A 257 -3.30 -10.11 -15.39
C SER A 257 -3.61 -9.46 -16.73
N THR A 258 -3.44 -10.18 -17.83
CA THR A 258 -3.96 -9.76 -19.13
C THR A 258 -5.41 -10.23 -19.32
N GLY A 259 -6.19 -9.53 -20.14
CA GLY A 259 -7.54 -9.96 -20.56
C GLY A 259 -7.57 -11.18 -21.50
N SER A 260 -6.73 -12.19 -21.27
CA SER A 260 -6.60 -13.42 -22.07
C SER A 260 -6.80 -14.65 -21.18
N VAL A 261 -7.07 -15.81 -21.79
CA VAL A 261 -7.27 -17.08 -21.05
C VAL A 261 -6.03 -17.41 -20.23
N ASP A 262 -4.85 -17.36 -20.85
CA ASP A 262 -3.58 -17.57 -20.16
C ASP A 262 -3.37 -16.62 -18.98
N GLY A 263 -3.69 -15.33 -19.17
CA GLY A 263 -3.57 -14.32 -18.12
C GLY A 263 -4.49 -14.62 -16.94
N ALA A 264 -5.74 -14.97 -17.23
CA ALA A 264 -6.75 -15.34 -16.25
C ALA A 264 -6.35 -16.60 -15.45
N THR A 265 -5.88 -17.64 -16.14
CA THR A 265 -5.39 -18.88 -15.53
C THR A 265 -4.17 -18.60 -14.64
N SER A 266 -3.22 -17.80 -15.13
CA SER A 266 -2.00 -17.42 -14.40
C SER A 266 -2.29 -16.61 -13.13
N ALA A 267 -3.21 -15.65 -13.21
CA ALA A 267 -3.63 -14.88 -12.03
C ALA A 267 -4.44 -15.72 -11.03
N SER A 268 -5.30 -16.63 -11.51
CA SER A 268 -6.01 -17.56 -10.65
C SER A 268 -5.04 -18.48 -9.90
N ALA A 269 -4.05 -19.05 -10.59
CA ALA A 269 -3.02 -19.86 -9.96
C ALA A 269 -2.19 -19.07 -8.93
N THR A 270 -1.96 -17.78 -9.16
CA THR A 270 -1.29 -16.90 -8.19
C THR A 270 -2.12 -16.75 -6.92
N ILE A 271 -3.43 -16.49 -7.06
CA ILE A 271 -4.35 -16.37 -5.93
C ILE A 271 -4.47 -17.70 -5.18
N ASP A 272 -4.65 -18.82 -5.90
CA ASP A 272 -4.75 -20.15 -5.31
C ASP A 272 -3.47 -20.51 -4.53
N TRP A 273 -2.30 -20.15 -5.07
CA TRP A 273 -1.02 -20.33 -4.39
C TRP A 273 -0.94 -19.49 -3.11
N LEU A 274 -1.34 -18.22 -3.16
CA LEU A 274 -1.35 -17.34 -1.99
C LEU A 274 -2.27 -17.88 -0.88
N ASP A 275 -3.47 -18.32 -1.25
CA ASP A 275 -4.42 -18.93 -0.31
C ASP A 275 -3.85 -20.22 0.32
N ALA A 276 -3.25 -21.10 -0.50
CA ALA A 276 -2.67 -22.36 -0.04
C ALA A 276 -1.45 -22.17 0.88
N HIS A 277 -0.76 -21.04 0.80
CA HIS A 277 0.45 -20.74 1.60
C HIS A 277 0.19 -19.76 2.75
N GLY A 278 -1.08 -19.56 3.14
CA GLY A 278 -1.45 -18.80 4.34
C GLY A 278 -1.61 -17.29 4.14
N TYR A 279 -1.56 -16.80 2.90
CA TYR A 279 -1.75 -15.37 2.56
C TYR A 279 -3.20 -15.01 2.23
N GLY A 280 -4.19 -15.81 2.65
CA GLY A 280 -5.59 -15.59 2.29
C GLY A 280 -6.16 -14.25 2.77
N ASP A 281 -5.74 -13.73 3.92
CA ASP A 281 -6.14 -12.38 4.36
C ASP A 281 -5.50 -11.26 3.54
N LEU A 282 -4.32 -11.53 2.96
CA LEU A 282 -3.67 -10.62 2.01
C LEU A 282 -4.38 -10.66 0.64
N VAL A 283 -4.85 -11.84 0.20
CA VAL A 283 -5.70 -12.01 -0.99
C VAL A 283 -7.02 -11.26 -0.86
N LYS A 284 -7.71 -11.35 0.29
CA LYS A 284 -8.94 -10.57 0.53
C LYS A 284 -8.71 -9.05 0.48
N ARG A 285 -7.48 -8.61 0.75
CA ARG A 285 -7.03 -7.21 0.62
C ARG A 285 -6.32 -6.92 -0.71
N SER A 286 -6.36 -7.83 -1.67
CA SER A 286 -5.75 -7.63 -2.98
C SER A 286 -6.71 -6.99 -3.98
N ILE A 287 -6.15 -6.39 -5.02
CA ILE A 287 -6.87 -5.97 -6.23
C ILE A 287 -6.35 -6.77 -7.40
N VAL A 288 -7.24 -7.25 -8.26
CA VAL A 288 -6.83 -7.80 -9.56
C VAL A 288 -6.91 -6.69 -10.61
N ALA A 289 -5.76 -6.37 -11.21
CA ALA A 289 -5.68 -5.42 -12.32
C ALA A 289 -5.64 -6.19 -13.65
N ILE A 290 -6.74 -6.13 -14.39
CA ILE A 290 -6.84 -6.71 -15.74
C ILE A 290 -6.34 -5.66 -16.73
N ASN A 291 -5.10 -5.81 -17.18
CA ASN A 291 -4.40 -4.90 -18.05
C ASN A 291 -4.53 -5.32 -19.53
N SER A 292 -5.07 -4.43 -20.36
CA SER A 292 -5.18 -4.63 -21.80
C SER A 292 -3.89 -4.20 -22.51
N VAL A 293 -2.96 -5.14 -22.71
CA VAL A 293 -1.67 -4.90 -23.38
C VAL A 293 -1.75 -4.84 -24.92
N ARG A 294 -2.95 -5.03 -25.49
CA ARG A 294 -3.21 -4.97 -26.93
C ARG A 294 -4.56 -4.26 -27.19
N PRO A 295 -4.74 -3.60 -28.35
CA PRO A 295 -6.00 -2.92 -28.69
C PRO A 295 -7.21 -3.85 -28.79
N LYS A 296 -7.00 -5.09 -29.25
CA LYS A 296 -8.07 -6.08 -29.35
C LYS A 296 -8.26 -6.77 -28.00
N ALA A 297 -9.49 -6.74 -27.48
CA ALA A 297 -9.88 -7.57 -26.36
C ALA A 297 -9.54 -9.04 -26.69
N GLY A 298 -8.93 -9.75 -25.74
CA GLY A 298 -8.71 -11.18 -25.89
C GLY A 298 -10.04 -11.91 -26.08
N SER A 299 -9.99 -13.21 -26.40
CA SER A 299 -11.18 -14.06 -26.55
C SER A 299 -11.98 -14.27 -25.24
N VAL A 300 -11.62 -13.59 -24.15
CA VAL A 300 -12.21 -13.75 -22.82
C VAL A 300 -13.24 -12.67 -22.56
N ASP A 301 -14.41 -13.10 -22.09
CA ASP A 301 -15.42 -12.24 -21.51
C ASP A 301 -14.89 -11.61 -20.22
N LEU A 302 -14.57 -10.30 -20.30
CA LEU A 302 -14.00 -9.56 -19.18
C LEU A 302 -14.99 -9.39 -18.02
N ASP A 303 -16.30 -9.48 -18.27
CA ASP A 303 -17.34 -9.42 -17.22
C ASP A 303 -17.35 -10.71 -16.40
N ARG A 304 -17.27 -11.86 -17.07
CA ARG A 304 -17.09 -13.14 -16.37
C ARG A 304 -15.76 -13.19 -15.62
N LEU A 305 -14.68 -12.70 -16.22
CA LEU A 305 -13.38 -12.67 -15.56
C LEU A 305 -13.39 -11.76 -14.32
N GLY A 306 -14.07 -10.61 -14.43
CA GLY A 306 -14.29 -9.69 -13.31
C GLY A 306 -15.08 -10.35 -12.18
N ALA A 307 -16.16 -11.07 -12.51
CA ALA A 307 -16.96 -11.78 -11.52
C ALA A 307 -16.16 -12.91 -10.83
N HIS A 308 -15.35 -13.66 -11.59
CA HIS A 308 -14.50 -14.73 -11.06
C HIS A 308 -13.51 -14.20 -10.00
N PHE A 309 -12.81 -13.11 -10.30
CA PHE A 309 -11.84 -12.53 -9.37
C PHE A 309 -12.49 -11.72 -8.24
N GLY A 310 -13.62 -11.06 -8.51
CA GLY A 310 -14.37 -10.30 -7.50
C GLY A 310 -14.93 -11.16 -6.36
N ALA A 311 -15.02 -12.48 -6.55
CA ALA A 311 -15.38 -13.42 -5.49
C ALA A 311 -14.24 -13.70 -4.47
N ARG A 312 -12.99 -13.35 -4.79
CA ARG A 312 -11.80 -13.68 -3.98
C ARG A 312 -10.99 -12.45 -3.57
N ALA A 313 -10.82 -11.50 -4.48
CA ALA A 313 -10.11 -10.24 -4.25
C ALA A 313 -11.09 -9.13 -3.83
N ARG A 314 -10.58 -8.07 -3.18
CA ARG A 314 -11.40 -6.91 -2.76
C ARG A 314 -12.09 -6.23 -3.94
N ALA A 315 -11.35 -6.08 -5.03
CA ALA A 315 -11.81 -5.39 -6.22
C ALA A 315 -11.10 -5.91 -7.47
N VAL A 316 -11.71 -5.62 -8.61
CA VAL A 316 -11.13 -5.87 -9.93
C VAL A 316 -11.17 -4.57 -10.72
N CYS A 317 -10.02 -4.14 -11.23
CA CYS A 317 -9.88 -2.93 -12.03
C CYS A 317 -9.45 -3.30 -13.44
N ARG A 318 -10.12 -2.75 -14.46
CA ARG A 318 -9.77 -2.96 -15.87
C ARG A 318 -9.01 -1.76 -16.38
N ILE A 319 -7.78 -1.98 -16.81
CA ILE A 319 -6.94 -0.94 -17.40
C ILE A 319 -7.02 -1.09 -18.92
N PRO A 320 -7.61 -0.13 -19.64
CA PRO A 320 -7.76 -0.21 -21.09
C PRO A 320 -6.39 -0.11 -21.77
N PHE A 321 -6.36 -0.53 -23.04
CA PHE A 321 -5.16 -0.35 -23.86
C PHE A 321 -4.88 1.13 -24.06
N ASP A 322 -3.62 1.51 -23.88
CA ASP A 322 -3.13 2.85 -24.12
C ASP A 322 -1.86 2.80 -24.98
N PRO A 323 -1.83 3.47 -26.15
CA PRO A 323 -0.65 3.50 -27.00
C PRO A 323 0.61 3.99 -26.28
N HIS A 324 0.48 4.99 -25.38
CA HIS A 324 1.62 5.54 -24.64
C HIS A 324 2.27 4.49 -23.74
N LEU A 325 1.48 3.56 -23.21
CA LEU A 325 1.98 2.48 -22.36
C LEU A 325 2.62 1.32 -23.15
N GLU A 326 2.29 1.16 -24.44
CA GLU A 326 2.87 0.14 -25.32
C GLU A 326 4.29 0.52 -25.79
N GLU A 327 4.60 1.82 -25.91
CA GLU A 327 5.92 2.34 -26.34
C GLU A 327 7.08 1.78 -25.51
N GLY A 328 6.81 1.36 -24.27
CA GLY A 328 7.81 0.74 -23.38
C GLY A 328 8.84 1.73 -22.83
N ALA A 329 8.72 3.01 -23.15
CA ALA A 329 9.58 4.10 -22.72
C ALA A 329 9.11 4.74 -21.40
N GLU A 330 9.57 5.98 -21.15
CA GLU A 330 9.18 6.81 -20.03
C GLU A 330 7.66 7.05 -19.99
N ILE A 331 7.08 6.99 -18.79
CA ILE A 331 5.65 7.12 -18.58
C ILE A 331 5.31 8.54 -18.10
N GLU A 332 4.58 9.27 -18.95
CA GLU A 332 4.04 10.58 -18.63
C GLU A 332 2.52 10.49 -18.46
N LEU A 333 2.02 10.80 -17.26
CA LEU A 333 0.59 10.67 -17.00
C LEU A 333 -0.27 11.54 -17.90
N ASP A 334 0.22 12.70 -18.36
CA ASP A 334 -0.54 13.65 -19.19
C ASP A 334 -0.72 13.19 -20.64
N ARG A 335 0.09 12.22 -21.11
CA ARG A 335 -0.02 11.62 -22.45
C ARG A 335 -1.03 10.47 -22.49
N LEU A 336 -1.46 9.96 -21.34
CA LEU A 336 -2.43 8.88 -21.25
C LEU A 336 -3.81 9.31 -21.75
N GLN A 337 -4.51 8.40 -22.41
CA GLN A 337 -5.89 8.63 -22.80
C GLN A 337 -6.79 8.85 -21.58
N PRO A 338 -7.85 9.68 -21.67
CA PRO A 338 -8.72 9.96 -20.54
C PRO A 338 -9.33 8.71 -19.88
N ALA A 339 -9.65 7.68 -20.67
CA ALA A 339 -10.17 6.41 -20.17
C ALA A 339 -9.13 5.66 -19.31
N THR A 340 -7.87 5.62 -19.75
CA THR A 340 -6.75 5.03 -19.01
C THR A 340 -6.48 5.79 -17.71
N ARG A 341 -6.47 7.12 -17.75
CA ARG A 341 -6.31 7.95 -16.55
C ARG A 341 -7.40 7.70 -15.52
N LEU A 342 -8.66 7.59 -15.96
CA LEU A 342 -9.78 7.28 -15.08
C LEU A 342 -9.64 5.88 -14.48
N ALA A 343 -9.29 4.86 -15.28
CA ALA A 343 -9.11 3.50 -14.80
C ALA A 343 -7.96 3.37 -13.78
N LEU A 344 -6.86 4.09 -13.99
CA LEU A 344 -5.74 4.16 -13.03
C LEU A 344 -6.13 4.89 -11.74
N LEU A 345 -6.93 5.95 -11.86
CA LEU A 345 -7.51 6.65 -10.71
C LEU A 345 -8.47 5.75 -9.92
N GLU A 346 -9.26 4.92 -10.60
CA GLU A 346 -10.12 3.91 -9.97
C GLU A 346 -9.31 2.83 -9.25
N LEU A 347 -8.22 2.35 -9.86
CA LEU A 347 -7.27 1.43 -9.23
C LEU A 347 -6.62 2.04 -7.98
N ALA A 348 -6.15 3.28 -8.08
CA ALA A 348 -5.56 4.01 -6.95
C ALA A 348 -6.57 4.23 -5.83
N ALA A 349 -7.82 4.60 -6.16
CA ALA A 349 -8.87 4.79 -5.17
C ALA A 349 -9.25 3.48 -4.49
N ALA A 350 -9.43 2.40 -5.25
CA ALA A 350 -9.71 1.07 -4.71
C ALA A 350 -8.55 0.58 -3.81
N MET A 351 -7.30 0.92 -4.14
CA MET A 351 -6.14 0.60 -3.31
C MET A 351 -6.12 1.43 -2.03
N ALA A 352 -6.39 2.73 -2.14
CA ALA A 352 -6.44 3.64 -0.99
C ALA A 352 -7.50 3.21 0.03
N ASP A 353 -8.63 2.64 -0.39
CA ASP A 353 -9.67 2.14 0.53
C ASP A 353 -9.18 1.02 1.47
N ALA A 354 -8.02 0.40 1.19
CA ALA A 354 -7.37 -0.54 2.10
C ALA A 354 -6.43 0.12 3.12
N PHE A 355 -6.22 1.44 3.05
CA PHE A 355 -5.42 2.15 4.03
C PHE A 355 -6.06 1.97 5.42
N PRO A 356 -5.27 1.68 6.45
CA PRO A 356 -5.80 1.46 7.78
C PRO A 356 -6.53 2.72 8.26
N ALA A 357 -7.84 2.59 8.48
CA ALA A 357 -8.63 3.64 9.11
C ALA A 357 -8.07 3.93 10.51
N LYS A 358 -8.18 5.18 10.97
CA LYS A 358 -7.73 5.60 12.32
C LYS A 358 -8.16 4.56 13.37
N GLY A 359 -7.18 3.86 13.97
CA GLY A 359 -7.34 3.39 15.34
C GLY A 359 -7.65 4.60 16.20
N LEU A 360 -8.83 4.58 16.82
CA LEU A 360 -9.25 5.50 17.88
C LEU A 360 -8.50 5.15 19.17
#